data_AF-A0A426FQN8-F1
#
_entry.id   AF-A0A426FQN8-F1
#
_cell.length_a   1.000
_cell.length_b   1.000
_cell.length_c   1.000
_cell.angle_alpha   90.00
_cell.angle_beta   90.00
_cell.angle_gamma   90.00
#
_symmetry.space_group_name_H-M   'P 1'
#
loop_
_entity.id
_entity.type
_entity.pdbx_description
1 polymer ?
#
loop_
_entity_poly.entity_id
_entity_poly.type
_entity_poly.pdbx_seq_one_letter_code
_entity_poly.pdbx_strand_id
1 'polypeptide(L)'
;MRMNDRIFPSGSAARGLPAADAPSAVGGSATAGAFHTAVAPLAVGTARAIGAHRAAGRRLLGAAVLGLAVLATGCASTTPAQITTFNRQDASAAGWAGQRFVIQPLAGQGDSLEYADYARRVQSALEKHGLVPVQDIGSAQLVVNFEYRSGGAVTSSRSSSSSFSVGVGGGYHTGWGLGLGIPIGGSSEDTTRYRHQLQVQMAQVMRGAQGGIPGQRVYESTLVTQGSSAAVAPLMPAMIDALFADFPGQNGKTVNVSLKP
;
A
#
# COMPACT_ATOMS: atom_id res chain seq x y z
N MET A 1 2.40 -64.70 26.67
CA MET A 1 3.32 -63.91 27.53
C MET A 1 3.05 -62.44 27.25
N ARG A 2 2.27 -61.76 28.09
CA ARG A 2 2.71 -60.95 29.26
C ARG A 2 3.48 -59.69 28.82
N MET A 3 2.80 -58.53 28.79
CA MET A 3 2.62 -57.58 29.92
C MET A 3 3.85 -56.70 30.12
N ASN A 4 3.68 -55.39 29.93
CA ASN A 4 4.36 -54.43 30.80
C ASN A 4 3.51 -53.16 30.97
N ASP A 5 2.63 -53.26 31.96
CA ASP A 5 1.98 -52.19 32.72
C ASP A 5 3.00 -51.59 33.71
N ARG A 6 3.09 -50.27 33.80
CA ARG A 6 3.55 -49.52 34.99
C ARG A 6 2.80 -48.17 34.99
N ILE A 7 1.70 -48.04 35.74
CA ILE A 7 1.57 -47.73 37.17
C ILE A 7 1.95 -46.27 37.53
N PHE A 8 0.92 -45.57 38.03
CA PHE A 8 0.79 -44.22 38.62
C PHE A 8 1.63 -43.98 39.91
N PRO A 9 1.69 -42.72 40.41
CA PRO A 9 0.77 -42.24 41.46
C PRO A 9 0.23 -40.82 41.15
N SER A 10 -1.06 -40.48 41.32
CA SER A 10 -1.88 -40.21 42.53
C SER A 10 -1.39 -39.12 43.49
N GLY A 11 -2.22 -38.07 43.66
CA GLY A 11 -2.14 -36.98 44.64
C GLY A 11 -2.79 -35.69 44.09
N SER A 12 -4.12 -35.49 44.12
CA SER A 12 -5.06 -35.24 45.24
C SER A 12 -5.13 -33.77 45.73
N ALA A 13 -6.32 -33.19 45.53
CA ALA A 13 -7.05 -32.18 46.33
C ALA A 13 -6.67 -30.68 46.35
N ALA A 14 -7.60 -29.84 45.84
CA ALA A 14 -8.29 -28.73 46.55
C ALA A 14 -9.20 -27.99 45.52
N ARG A 15 -10.54 -28.10 45.54
CA ARG A 15 -11.53 -27.47 46.45
C ARG A 15 -11.57 -25.93 46.32
N GLY A 16 -12.65 -25.38 45.73
CA GLY A 16 -12.99 -23.95 45.83
C GLY A 16 -13.96 -23.41 44.77
N LEU A 17 -15.25 -23.73 44.89
CA LEU A 17 -16.37 -22.84 44.50
C LEU A 17 -16.63 -21.88 45.69
N PRO A 18 -17.17 -20.65 45.53
CA PRO A 18 -18.55 -20.46 45.06
C PRO A 18 -18.85 -19.17 44.26
N ALA A 19 -20.14 -19.05 43.93
CA ALA A 19 -20.87 -18.07 43.12
C ALA A 19 -21.22 -16.74 43.84
N ALA A 20 -21.96 -15.90 43.10
CA ALA A 20 -22.61 -14.61 43.46
C ALA A 20 -21.64 -13.41 43.51
N ASP A 21 -21.95 -12.20 43.01
CA ASP A 21 -23.19 -11.44 43.05
C ASP A 21 -23.23 -10.36 41.93
N ALA A 22 -24.43 -10.09 41.39
CA ALA A 22 -24.83 -8.79 40.84
C ALA A 22 -25.72 -8.13 41.92
N PRO A 23 -25.76 -6.80 42.13
CA PRO A 23 -26.49 -5.86 41.26
C PRO A 23 -25.86 -4.44 41.24
N SER A 24 -26.22 -3.48 40.37
CA SER A 24 -27.35 -2.57 40.63
C SER A 24 -27.43 -1.49 39.55
N ALA A 25 -28.66 -1.20 39.16
CA ALA A 25 -29.05 -0.04 38.38
C ALA A 25 -29.23 1.20 39.28
N VAL A 26 -28.81 2.38 38.79
CA VAL A 26 -29.27 3.73 39.17
C VAL A 26 -29.02 4.57 37.89
N GLY A 27 -29.94 5.31 37.27
CA GLY A 27 -31.11 6.03 37.76
C GLY A 27 -30.84 7.55 37.64
N GLY A 28 -31.65 8.27 36.85
CA GLY A 28 -31.67 9.75 36.80
C GLY A 28 -31.48 10.31 35.37
N SER A 29 -32.54 10.50 34.57
CA SER A 29 -33.56 11.55 34.61
C SER A 29 -33.13 12.88 34.00
N ALA A 30 -33.97 13.32 33.07
CA ALA A 30 -33.97 14.56 32.33
C ALA A 30 -34.01 15.82 33.21
N THR A 31 -33.63 16.96 32.64
CA THR A 31 -34.46 18.17 32.64
C THR A 31 -33.94 19.17 31.61
N ALA A 32 -34.80 19.52 30.66
CA ALA A 32 -34.75 20.78 29.94
C ALA A 32 -35.11 21.93 30.89
N GLY A 33 -34.38 23.04 30.81
CA GLY A 33 -34.66 24.26 31.56
C GLY A 33 -34.42 25.47 30.68
N ALA A 34 -35.50 26.07 30.22
CA ALA A 34 -35.55 27.35 29.52
C ALA A 34 -35.94 28.48 30.48
N PHE A 35 -35.68 29.72 30.04
CA PHE A 35 -36.21 31.02 30.49
C PHE A 35 -35.61 31.72 31.72
N HIS A 36 -34.87 32.80 31.47
CA HIS A 36 -35.24 34.19 31.81
C HIS A 36 -34.18 35.14 31.21
N THR A 37 -34.51 35.99 30.23
CA THR A 37 -35.10 37.34 30.38
C THR A 37 -34.29 38.26 31.30
N ALA A 38 -33.49 39.14 30.71
CA ALA A 38 -33.16 40.43 31.30
C ALA A 38 -33.03 41.47 30.18
N VAL A 39 -33.84 42.51 30.31
CA VAL A 39 -34.09 43.60 29.37
C VAL A 39 -33.46 44.88 29.93
N ALA A 40 -32.92 45.69 29.00
CA ALA A 40 -32.71 47.15 29.05
C ALA A 40 -31.52 47.73 29.88
N PRO A 41 -31.06 48.97 29.59
CA PRO A 41 -31.62 49.98 28.68
C PRO A 41 -30.69 50.61 27.65
N LEU A 42 -31.38 51.31 26.74
CA LEU A 42 -30.94 52.31 25.78
C LEU A 42 -29.87 53.29 26.29
N ALA A 43 -28.85 53.52 25.47
CA ALA A 43 -28.15 54.80 25.42
C ALA A 43 -28.13 55.30 23.97
N VAL A 44 -28.87 56.37 23.75
CA VAL A 44 -28.90 57.18 22.52
C VAL A 44 -27.54 57.88 22.39
N GLY A 45 -26.82 57.58 21.31
CA GLY A 45 -25.55 58.21 20.97
C GLY A 45 -25.57 58.65 19.51
N THR A 46 -25.66 59.96 19.32
CA THR A 46 -25.78 60.71 18.06
C THR A 46 -24.80 60.30 16.96
N ALA A 47 -25.32 60.17 15.75
CA ALA A 47 -24.56 60.08 14.50
C ALA A 47 -23.63 61.30 14.33
N ARG A 48 -22.34 61.03 14.07
CA ARG A 48 -21.42 61.99 13.48
C ARG A 48 -20.71 61.31 12.31
N ALA A 49 -21.15 61.66 11.10
CA ALA A 49 -20.48 61.30 9.87
C ALA A 49 -19.09 61.97 9.84
N ILE A 50 -18.02 61.17 9.77
CA ILE A 50 -16.70 61.66 9.39
C ILE A 50 -15.99 60.56 8.60
N GLY A 51 -15.61 60.90 7.37
CA GLY A 51 -14.30 60.51 6.85
C GLY A 51 -14.22 59.17 6.15
N ALA A 52 -14.35 59.23 4.83
CA ALA A 52 -13.75 58.28 3.93
C ALA A 52 -12.25 58.09 4.27
N HIS A 53 -11.90 56.96 4.90
CA HIS A 53 -10.53 56.55 5.10
C HIS A 53 -10.25 55.25 4.34
N ARG A 54 -9.80 55.45 3.09
CA ARG A 54 -8.72 54.72 2.44
C ARG A 54 -8.91 53.21 2.28
N ALA A 55 -9.54 52.85 1.17
CA ALA A 55 -9.62 51.53 0.55
C ALA A 55 -8.26 50.93 0.09
N ALA A 56 -7.15 51.19 0.80
CA ALA A 56 -5.80 50.77 0.41
C ALA A 56 -5.25 49.58 1.22
N GLY A 57 -5.77 49.30 2.43
CA GLY A 57 -5.22 48.24 3.30
C GLY A 57 -5.74 46.82 3.04
N ARG A 58 -6.90 46.65 2.40
CA ARG A 58 -7.57 45.35 2.22
C ARG A 58 -7.06 44.53 1.03
N ARG A 59 -6.27 45.14 0.14
CA ARG A 59 -5.70 44.48 -1.06
C ARG A 59 -4.37 43.75 -0.78
N LEU A 60 -3.67 44.12 0.30
CA LEU A 60 -2.37 43.53 0.65
C LEU A 60 -2.52 42.21 1.44
N LEU A 61 -3.58 42.05 2.24
CA LEU A 61 -3.86 40.79 2.95
C LEU A 61 -4.43 39.70 2.04
N GLY A 62 -5.19 40.05 0.99
CA GLY A 62 -5.69 39.08 0.01
C GLY A 62 -4.60 38.51 -0.90
N ALA A 63 -3.58 39.32 -1.23
CA ALA A 63 -2.46 38.89 -2.07
C ALA A 63 -1.49 37.93 -1.34
N ALA A 64 -1.31 38.10 -0.03
CA ALA A 64 -0.43 37.24 0.77
C ALA A 64 -0.99 35.81 0.96
N VAL A 65 -2.31 35.66 1.08
CA VAL A 65 -2.98 34.34 1.19
C VAL A 65 -3.01 33.61 -0.16
N LEU A 66 -3.12 34.34 -1.28
CA LEU A 66 -3.04 33.76 -2.63
C LEU A 66 -1.61 33.37 -3.04
N GLY A 67 -0.58 34.05 -2.52
CA GLY A 67 0.83 33.71 -2.80
C GLY A 67 1.28 32.40 -2.13
N LEU A 68 0.75 32.06 -0.95
CA LEU A 68 1.13 30.84 -0.23
C LEU A 68 0.51 29.56 -0.83
N ALA A 69 -0.59 29.68 -1.58
CA ALA A 69 -1.30 28.54 -2.17
C ALA A 69 -0.63 27.97 -3.45
N VAL A 70 0.30 28.69 -4.07
CA VAL A 70 0.92 28.30 -5.35
C VAL A 70 2.21 27.48 -5.18
N LEU A 71 2.82 27.46 -4.00
CA LEU A 71 4.11 26.80 -3.77
C LEU A 71 4.02 25.28 -3.49
N ALA A 72 2.81 24.71 -3.49
CA ALA A 72 2.59 23.29 -3.19
C ALA A 72 2.48 22.40 -4.44
N THR A 73 2.87 22.85 -5.63
CA THR A 73 3.01 21.97 -6.80
C THR A 73 4.32 21.19 -6.70
N GLY A 74 4.39 20.27 -5.73
CA GLY A 74 5.46 19.28 -5.64
C GLY A 74 5.41 18.37 -6.87
N CYS A 75 6.57 18.14 -7.50
CA CYS A 75 6.70 17.22 -8.61
C CYS A 75 6.51 15.79 -8.08
N ALA A 76 5.29 15.26 -8.18
CA ALA A 76 5.00 13.88 -7.80
C ALA A 76 5.75 12.95 -8.77
N SER A 77 6.92 12.48 -8.34
CA SER A 77 7.72 11.54 -9.12
C SER A 77 7.02 10.19 -9.10
N THR A 78 6.47 9.77 -10.23
CA THR A 78 5.88 8.45 -10.38
C THR A 78 6.95 7.41 -10.67
N THR A 79 6.87 6.25 -10.00
CA THR A 79 7.76 5.13 -10.27
C THR A 79 7.04 4.11 -11.15
N PRO A 80 7.57 3.74 -12.33
CA PRO A 80 6.92 2.74 -13.17
C PRO A 80 6.92 1.37 -12.49
N ALA A 81 5.80 0.66 -12.59
CA ALA A 81 5.66 -0.72 -12.14
C ALA A 81 4.84 -1.55 -13.13
N GLN A 82 5.05 -2.85 -13.08
CA GLN A 82 4.38 -3.84 -13.90
C GLN A 82 3.63 -4.80 -12.97
N ILE A 83 2.35 -4.99 -13.20
CA ILE A 83 1.51 -5.93 -12.45
C ILE A 83 1.13 -7.06 -13.39
N THR A 84 1.45 -8.30 -13.03
CA THR A 84 1.00 -9.50 -13.73
C THR A 84 0.08 -10.28 -12.81
N THR A 85 -1.18 -10.48 -13.22
CA THR A 85 -2.18 -11.15 -12.39
C THR A 85 -2.74 -12.39 -13.09
N PHE A 86 -2.85 -13.48 -12.36
CA PHE A 86 -3.53 -14.70 -12.73
C PHE A 86 -4.62 -14.98 -11.71
N ASN A 87 -5.83 -15.26 -12.18
CA ASN A 87 -6.94 -15.65 -11.33
C ASN A 87 -7.77 -16.76 -11.98
N ARG A 88 -8.35 -17.62 -11.13
CA ARG A 88 -9.21 -18.73 -11.53
C ARG A 88 -10.66 -18.43 -11.14
N GLN A 89 -11.12 -17.22 -11.47
CA GLN A 89 -12.44 -16.74 -11.07
C GLN A 89 -13.59 -17.57 -11.69
N ASP A 90 -13.34 -18.25 -12.81
CA ASP A 90 -14.23 -19.24 -13.42
C ASP A 90 -14.46 -20.48 -12.53
N ALA A 91 -13.52 -20.81 -11.64
CA ALA A 91 -13.63 -21.91 -10.70
C ALA A 91 -14.38 -21.56 -9.39
N SER A 92 -14.69 -20.27 -9.16
CA SER A 92 -15.40 -19.77 -7.98
C SER A 92 -16.70 -19.07 -8.41
N ALA A 93 -17.80 -19.81 -8.47
CA ALA A 93 -19.13 -19.29 -8.85
C ALA A 93 -19.65 -18.15 -7.95
N ALA A 94 -19.05 -17.97 -6.77
CA ALA A 94 -19.21 -16.80 -5.92
C ALA A 94 -18.01 -15.87 -6.17
N GLY A 95 -18.27 -14.64 -6.61
CA GLY A 95 -17.22 -13.62 -6.73
C GLY A 95 -16.46 -13.38 -5.42
N TRP A 96 -15.48 -12.48 -5.45
CA TRP A 96 -14.61 -12.21 -4.30
C TRP A 96 -15.34 -11.60 -3.09
N ALA A 97 -16.40 -10.84 -3.33
CA ALA A 97 -17.16 -10.17 -2.28
C ALA A 97 -17.84 -11.18 -1.33
N GLY A 98 -17.70 -10.95 -0.03
CA GLY A 98 -18.25 -11.80 1.04
C GLY A 98 -17.41 -13.02 1.39
N GLN A 99 -16.31 -13.28 0.66
CA GLN A 99 -15.40 -14.36 1.03
C GLN A 99 -14.62 -14.02 2.29
N ARG A 100 -14.55 -14.98 3.21
CA ARG A 100 -13.78 -14.86 4.44
C ARG A 100 -12.32 -15.19 4.17
N PHE A 101 -11.39 -14.33 4.57
CA PHE A 101 -9.97 -14.56 4.35
C PHE A 101 -9.16 -14.40 5.64
N VAL A 102 -8.05 -15.14 5.72
CA VAL A 102 -7.02 -14.97 6.75
C VAL A 102 -5.69 -14.68 6.07
N ILE A 103 -4.88 -13.79 6.65
CA ILE A 103 -3.51 -13.56 6.20
C ILE A 103 -2.59 -14.46 7.00
N GLN A 104 -1.81 -15.29 6.32
CA GLN A 104 -0.85 -16.19 6.94
C GLN A 104 0.58 -15.81 6.51
N PRO A 105 1.51 -15.57 7.45
CA PRO A 105 2.92 -15.36 7.11
C PRO A 105 3.55 -16.63 6.54
N LEU A 106 4.52 -16.44 5.63
CA LEU A 106 5.41 -17.53 5.26
C LEU A 106 6.37 -17.85 6.43
N ALA A 107 6.98 -19.03 6.40
CA ALA A 107 7.96 -19.43 7.40
C ALA A 107 9.09 -18.37 7.52
N GLY A 108 9.32 -17.90 8.75
CA GLY A 108 10.33 -16.86 9.05
C GLY A 108 9.87 -15.41 8.89
N GLN A 109 8.65 -15.14 8.41
CA GLN A 109 8.12 -13.76 8.30
C GLN A 109 7.27 -13.33 9.51
N GLY A 110 6.67 -14.28 10.23
CA GLY A 110 5.66 -14.00 11.26
C GLY A 110 6.15 -13.14 12.43
N ASP A 111 7.44 -13.18 12.73
CA ASP A 111 8.05 -12.41 13.83
C ASP A 111 8.49 -10.99 13.43
N SER A 112 8.33 -10.63 12.15
CA SER A 112 8.73 -9.33 11.63
C SER A 112 7.67 -8.25 11.86
N LEU A 113 8.04 -7.16 12.52
CA LEU A 113 7.18 -5.98 12.68
C LEU A 113 6.84 -5.31 11.34
N GLU A 114 7.76 -5.37 10.38
CA GLU A 114 7.56 -4.88 9.02
C GLU A 114 6.45 -5.69 8.33
N TYR A 115 6.49 -7.02 8.44
CA TYR A 115 5.45 -7.90 7.92
C TYR A 115 4.09 -7.58 8.55
N ALA A 116 4.03 -7.38 9.87
CA ALA A 116 2.80 -7.05 10.57
C ALA A 116 2.18 -5.73 10.08
N ASP A 117 3.00 -4.75 9.72
CA ASP A 117 2.52 -3.48 9.14
C ASP A 117 1.95 -3.67 7.74
N TYR A 118 2.67 -4.38 6.86
CA TYR A 118 2.21 -4.67 5.51
C TYR A 118 0.96 -5.56 5.50
N ALA A 119 0.88 -6.52 6.42
CA ALA A 119 -0.28 -7.40 6.56
C ALA A 119 -1.55 -6.60 6.88
N ARG A 120 -1.50 -5.63 7.81
CA ARG A 120 -2.63 -4.73 8.07
C ARG A 120 -3.05 -3.96 6.82
N ARG A 121 -2.08 -3.51 6.03
CA ARG A 121 -2.33 -2.75 4.81
C ARG A 121 -2.98 -3.59 3.72
N VAL A 122 -2.52 -4.83 3.54
CA VAL A 122 -3.12 -5.83 2.65
C VAL A 122 -4.55 -6.17 3.11
N GLN A 123 -4.75 -6.35 4.41
CA GLN A 123 -6.07 -6.62 4.98
C GLN A 123 -7.06 -5.50 4.65
N SER A 124 -6.70 -4.25 4.95
CA SER A 124 -7.55 -3.09 4.64
C SER A 124 -7.79 -2.91 3.14
N ALA A 125 -6.83 -3.28 2.29
CA ALA A 125 -7.02 -3.23 0.83
C ALA A 125 -8.06 -4.27 0.37
N LEU A 126 -8.00 -5.50 0.88
CA LEU A 126 -8.96 -6.56 0.56
C LEU A 126 -10.36 -6.28 1.13
N GLU A 127 -10.45 -5.70 2.32
CA GLU A 127 -11.71 -5.26 2.92
C GLU A 127 -12.47 -4.25 2.04
N LYS A 128 -11.74 -3.32 1.41
CA LYS A 128 -12.33 -2.36 0.46
C LYS A 128 -12.96 -3.03 -0.76
N HIS A 129 -12.51 -4.23 -1.11
CA HIS A 129 -13.04 -5.05 -2.19
C HIS A 129 -14.14 -6.03 -1.73
N GLY A 130 -14.60 -5.88 -0.49
CA GLY A 130 -15.72 -6.63 0.06
C GLY A 130 -15.35 -8.00 0.63
N LEU A 131 -14.06 -8.31 0.77
CA LEU A 131 -13.62 -9.51 1.50
C LEU A 131 -13.73 -9.27 3.01
N VAL A 132 -13.97 -10.34 3.77
CA VAL A 132 -14.18 -10.26 5.22
C VAL A 132 -12.99 -10.88 5.96
N PRO A 133 -12.24 -10.14 6.79
CA PRO A 133 -11.12 -10.69 7.53
C PRO A 133 -11.60 -11.64 8.63
N VAL A 134 -10.87 -12.72 8.85
CA VAL A 134 -11.04 -13.61 10.00
C VAL A 134 -9.69 -13.90 10.65
N GLN A 135 -9.71 -14.19 11.94
CA GLN A 135 -8.50 -14.50 12.70
C GLN A 135 -8.13 -15.99 12.69
N ASP A 136 -9.10 -16.86 12.45
CA ASP A 136 -8.91 -18.30 12.45
C ASP A 136 -9.02 -18.89 11.04
N ILE A 137 -8.02 -19.68 10.66
CA ILE A 137 -7.96 -20.36 9.35
C ILE A 137 -9.09 -21.37 9.16
N GLY A 138 -9.60 -21.99 10.23
CA GLY A 138 -10.74 -22.92 10.15
C GLY A 138 -12.05 -22.23 9.77
N SER A 139 -12.19 -20.93 10.07
CA SER A 139 -13.33 -20.10 9.66
C SER A 139 -13.15 -19.43 8.29
N ALA A 140 -11.92 -19.42 7.76
CA ALA A 140 -11.56 -18.78 6.49
C ALA A 140 -11.95 -19.65 5.29
N GLN A 141 -12.27 -18.99 4.17
CA GLN A 141 -12.44 -19.61 2.86
C GLN A 141 -11.19 -19.43 1.99
N LEU A 142 -10.45 -18.34 2.23
CA LEU A 142 -9.20 -18.02 1.55
C LEU A 142 -8.07 -17.83 2.56
N VAL A 143 -6.89 -18.35 2.21
CA VAL A 143 -5.62 -17.98 2.84
C VAL A 143 -4.91 -17.03 1.90
N VAL A 144 -4.50 -15.88 2.43
CA VAL A 144 -3.71 -14.87 1.72
C VAL A 144 -2.29 -14.93 2.24
N ASN A 145 -1.34 -15.01 1.33
CA ASN A 145 0.09 -14.96 1.62
C ASN A 145 0.71 -13.91 0.71
N PHE A 146 1.74 -13.22 1.20
CA PHE A 146 2.49 -12.30 0.36
C PHE A 146 3.98 -12.35 0.68
N GLU A 147 4.78 -12.10 -0.34
CA GLU A 147 6.23 -12.07 -0.27
C GLU A 147 6.72 -10.78 -0.91
N TYR A 148 7.74 -10.18 -0.31
CA TYR A 148 8.44 -9.04 -0.87
C TYR A 148 9.92 -9.36 -1.01
N ARG A 149 10.49 -9.01 -2.15
CA ARG A 149 11.91 -9.21 -2.46
C ARG A 149 12.51 -7.94 -3.03
N SER A 150 13.70 -7.59 -2.56
CA SER A 150 14.61 -6.68 -3.24
C SER A 150 15.63 -7.52 -4.02
N GLY A 151 15.63 -7.38 -5.35
CA GLY A 151 16.60 -8.00 -6.24
C GLY A 151 17.95 -7.25 -6.26
N GLY A 152 18.96 -7.90 -6.85
CA GLY A 152 20.29 -7.32 -7.01
C GLY A 152 20.30 -6.07 -7.89
N ALA A 153 21.37 -5.29 -7.76
CA ALA A 153 21.63 -4.13 -8.59
C ALA A 153 21.70 -4.51 -10.09
N VAL A 154 20.86 -3.86 -10.90
CA VAL A 154 20.97 -3.86 -12.35
C VAL A 154 21.67 -2.56 -12.74
N THR A 155 22.94 -2.66 -13.12
CA THR A 155 23.70 -1.53 -13.68
C THR A 155 23.50 -1.52 -15.19
N SER A 156 22.97 -0.42 -15.71
CA SER A 156 22.95 -0.17 -17.14
C SER A 156 23.98 0.90 -17.46
N SER A 157 24.96 0.54 -18.26
CA SER A 157 25.95 1.46 -18.81
C SER A 157 25.44 1.99 -20.14
N ARG A 158 25.23 3.31 -20.24
CA ARG A 158 24.94 3.97 -21.52
C ARG A 158 26.22 4.63 -22.00
N SER A 159 26.85 4.05 -23.02
CA SER A 159 27.97 4.67 -23.71
C SER A 159 27.44 5.47 -24.90
N SER A 160 27.66 6.79 -24.90
CA SER A 160 27.50 7.62 -26.09
C SER A 160 28.88 7.91 -26.67
N SER A 161 29.11 7.51 -27.92
CA SER A 161 30.34 7.80 -28.64
C SER A 161 30.09 8.87 -29.69
N SER A 162 30.86 9.95 -29.64
CA SER A 162 30.96 10.92 -30.72
C SER A 162 32.12 10.56 -31.64
N SER A 163 31.84 10.40 -32.93
CA SER A 163 32.85 10.20 -33.97
C SER A 163 32.71 11.27 -35.04
N PHE A 164 33.85 11.71 -35.58
CA PHE A 164 33.87 12.51 -36.80
C PHE A 164 34.40 11.64 -37.93
N SER A 165 33.76 11.70 -39.09
CA SER A 165 34.21 10.98 -40.28
C SER A 165 35.01 11.91 -41.19
N VAL A 166 36.25 11.52 -41.50
CA VAL A 166 37.03 12.15 -42.56
C VAL A 166 37.00 11.23 -43.75
N GLY A 167 36.31 11.67 -44.81
CA GLY A 167 36.22 10.95 -46.07
C GLY A 167 37.26 11.44 -47.07
N VAL A 168 37.97 10.50 -47.70
CA VAL A 168 38.67 10.77 -48.96
C VAL A 168 37.75 10.32 -50.09
N GLY A 169 37.09 11.28 -50.74
CA GLY A 169 36.17 11.08 -51.86
C GLY A 169 36.05 12.38 -52.65
N GLY A 170 36.31 12.30 -53.96
CA GLY A 170 36.36 13.45 -54.87
C GLY A 170 35.01 14.14 -55.06
N GLY A 171 35.06 15.44 -55.35
CA GLY A 171 33.96 16.39 -55.30
C GLY A 171 32.62 16.00 -55.95
N TYR A 172 31.55 16.63 -55.44
CA TYR A 172 30.16 16.89 -55.91
C TYR A 172 29.41 15.95 -56.89
N HIS A 173 29.97 14.85 -57.40
CA HIS A 173 29.36 14.05 -58.48
C HIS A 173 29.78 12.57 -58.49
N THR A 174 30.55 12.09 -57.50
CA THR A 174 30.88 10.65 -57.38
C THR A 174 30.42 10.08 -56.04
N GLY A 175 29.43 9.18 -56.09
CA GLY A 175 28.69 8.66 -54.92
C GLY A 175 29.40 7.55 -54.13
N TRP A 176 30.73 7.48 -54.16
CA TRP A 176 31.50 6.49 -53.40
C TRP A 176 32.65 7.20 -52.69
N GLY A 177 32.59 7.28 -51.36
CA GLY A 177 33.62 7.87 -50.51
C GLY A 177 34.01 6.90 -49.39
N LEU A 178 35.32 6.72 -49.18
CA LEU A 178 35.84 5.94 -48.08
C LEU A 178 36.06 6.88 -46.88
N GLY A 179 35.20 6.73 -45.87
CA GLY A 179 35.26 7.51 -44.62
C GLY A 179 36.00 6.75 -43.52
N LEU A 180 37.05 7.36 -42.97
CA LEU A 180 37.65 6.91 -41.71
C LEU A 180 37.01 7.71 -40.57
N GLY A 181 36.26 7.01 -39.72
CA GLY A 181 35.68 7.58 -38.51
C GLY A 181 36.70 7.60 -37.39
N ILE A 182 37.09 8.79 -36.92
CA ILE A 182 37.97 8.95 -35.75
C ILE A 182 37.07 9.27 -34.54
N PRO A 183 37.12 8.48 -33.45
CA PRO A 183 36.38 8.79 -32.24
C PRO A 183 37.00 10.00 -31.53
N ILE A 184 36.19 11.02 -31.20
CA ILE A 184 36.62 12.27 -30.52
C ILE A 184 36.26 12.33 -29.05
N GLY A 185 35.58 11.31 -28.55
CA GLY A 185 35.20 11.21 -27.16
C GLY A 185 34.00 10.32 -27.00
N GLY A 186 33.88 9.75 -25.81
CA GLY A 186 32.68 9.07 -25.38
C GLY A 186 32.46 9.35 -23.90
N SER A 187 31.20 9.49 -23.52
CA SER A 187 30.80 9.47 -22.11
C SER A 187 30.10 8.14 -21.85
N SER A 188 30.44 7.51 -20.73
CA SER A 188 29.70 6.35 -20.21
C SER A 188 29.02 6.80 -18.94
N GLU A 189 27.70 6.75 -18.92
CA GLU A 189 26.91 6.99 -17.71
C GLU A 189 26.43 5.64 -17.18
N ASP A 190 26.92 5.28 -15.99
CA ASP A 190 26.50 4.08 -15.28
C ASP A 190 25.33 4.42 -14.37
N THR A 191 24.19 3.80 -14.66
CA THR A 191 22.98 3.95 -13.85
C THR A 191 22.66 2.65 -13.15
N THR A 192 22.82 2.61 -11.83
CA THR A 192 22.38 1.47 -11.01
C THR A 192 20.91 1.61 -10.64
N ARG A 193 20.15 0.52 -10.85
CA ARG A 193 18.74 0.38 -10.48
C ARG A 193 18.53 -0.91 -9.71
N TYR A 194 17.67 -0.89 -8.70
CA TYR A 194 17.31 -2.06 -7.92
C TYR A 194 15.92 -2.51 -8.30
N ARG A 195 15.76 -3.80 -8.59
CA ARG A 195 14.45 -4.38 -8.90
C ARG A 195 13.76 -4.77 -7.60
N HIS A 196 12.53 -4.33 -7.40
CA HIS A 196 11.69 -4.70 -6.26
C HIS A 196 10.49 -5.50 -6.75
N GLN A 197 10.13 -6.54 -6.00
CA GLN A 197 9.01 -7.41 -6.33
C GLN A 197 8.12 -7.63 -5.10
N LEU A 198 6.81 -7.48 -5.30
CA LEU A 198 5.77 -7.88 -4.36
C LEU A 198 4.92 -8.96 -5.03
N GLN A 199 4.80 -10.11 -4.39
CA GLN A 199 3.94 -11.20 -4.84
C GLN A 199 2.85 -11.44 -3.80
N VAL A 200 1.60 -11.47 -4.24
CA VAL A 200 0.44 -11.79 -3.42
C VAL A 200 -0.22 -13.04 -3.99
N GLN A 201 -0.52 -13.99 -3.13
CA GLN A 201 -1.16 -15.24 -3.50
C GLN A 201 -2.36 -15.48 -2.61
N MET A 202 -3.42 -16.03 -3.19
CA MET A 202 -4.56 -16.52 -2.41
C MET A 202 -4.88 -17.96 -2.79
N ALA A 203 -5.08 -18.78 -1.78
CA ALA A 203 -5.43 -20.19 -1.91
C ALA A 203 -6.74 -20.47 -1.16
N GLN A 204 -7.55 -21.39 -1.69
CA GLN A 204 -8.72 -21.88 -0.98
C GLN A 204 -8.31 -22.65 0.27
N VAL A 205 -9.04 -22.47 1.36
CA VAL A 205 -8.85 -23.28 2.57
C VAL A 205 -9.46 -24.66 2.34
N MET A 206 -8.68 -25.70 2.61
CA MET A 206 -9.12 -27.09 2.65
C MET A 206 -9.09 -27.60 4.08
N ARG A 207 -9.91 -28.62 4.38
CA ARG A 207 -9.90 -29.28 5.69
C ARG A 207 -8.66 -30.16 5.82
N GLY A 208 -7.81 -29.86 6.80
CA GLY A 208 -6.65 -30.66 7.20
C GLY A 208 -6.85 -31.36 8.54
N ALA A 209 -5.85 -32.13 8.96
CA ALA A 209 -5.91 -32.92 10.21
C ALA A 209 -5.92 -32.07 11.48
N GLN A 210 -5.31 -30.88 11.45
CA GLN A 210 -5.15 -29.98 12.59
C GLN A 210 -5.93 -28.66 12.42
N GLY A 211 -6.82 -28.57 11.42
CA GLY A 211 -7.55 -27.34 11.09
C GLY A 211 -7.55 -27.06 9.59
N GLY A 212 -7.81 -25.81 9.21
CA GLY A 212 -7.73 -25.37 7.81
C GLY A 212 -6.29 -25.35 7.31
N ILE A 213 -6.06 -25.81 6.08
CA ILE A 213 -4.77 -25.74 5.38
C ILE A 213 -4.94 -25.06 4.01
N PRO A 214 -3.91 -24.36 3.50
CA PRO A 214 -3.95 -23.80 2.16
C PRO A 214 -4.03 -24.93 1.12
N GLY A 215 -5.00 -24.82 0.21
CA GLY A 215 -5.26 -25.75 -0.88
C GLY A 215 -4.89 -25.18 -2.24
N GLN A 216 -5.83 -25.23 -3.18
CA GLN A 216 -5.61 -24.75 -4.54
C GLN A 216 -5.47 -23.22 -4.59
N ARG A 217 -4.42 -22.74 -5.27
CA ARG A 217 -4.23 -21.33 -5.57
C ARG A 217 -5.28 -20.84 -6.57
N VAL A 218 -6.01 -19.79 -6.18
CA VAL A 218 -7.08 -19.18 -6.97
C VAL A 218 -6.71 -17.80 -7.49
N TYR A 219 -5.71 -17.16 -6.89
CA TYR A 219 -5.21 -15.86 -7.28
C TYR A 219 -3.71 -15.79 -7.07
N GLU A 220 -3.05 -15.14 -8.00
CA GLU A 220 -1.64 -14.81 -7.93
C GLU A 220 -1.42 -13.47 -8.64
N SER A 221 -0.83 -12.51 -7.95
CA SER A 221 -0.42 -11.24 -8.56
C SER A 221 1.00 -10.92 -8.19
N THR A 222 1.77 -10.51 -9.18
CA THR A 222 3.17 -10.10 -9.03
C THR A 222 3.30 -8.68 -9.52
N LEU A 223 3.73 -7.78 -8.64
CA LEU A 223 4.11 -6.42 -8.97
C LEU A 223 5.63 -6.31 -8.96
N VAL A 224 6.19 -5.82 -10.06
CA VAL A 224 7.62 -5.54 -10.21
C VAL A 224 7.83 -4.05 -10.48
N THR A 225 8.76 -3.44 -9.75
CA THR A 225 9.16 -2.05 -9.95
C THR A 225 10.69 -1.92 -9.88
N GLN A 226 11.21 -0.75 -10.27
CA GLN A 226 12.63 -0.45 -10.18
C GLN A 226 12.84 0.87 -9.45
N GLY A 227 13.71 0.88 -8.46
CA GLY A 227 14.08 2.05 -7.68
C GLY A 227 15.57 2.39 -7.80
N SER A 228 15.95 3.57 -7.33
CA SER A 228 17.36 3.97 -7.14
C SER A 228 17.96 3.42 -5.84
N SER A 229 17.12 2.99 -4.88
CA SER A 229 17.53 2.44 -3.59
C SER A 229 17.33 0.93 -3.52
N ALA A 230 18.24 0.25 -2.80
CA ALA A 230 18.13 -1.17 -2.47
C ALA A 230 17.03 -1.46 -1.44
N ALA A 231 16.59 -0.46 -0.66
CA ALA A 231 15.55 -0.62 0.34
C ALA A 231 14.15 -0.67 -0.32
N VAL A 232 13.40 -1.74 -0.04
CA VAL A 232 12.04 -1.91 -0.55
C VAL A 232 11.00 -1.20 0.33
N ALA A 233 11.27 -1.05 1.63
CA ALA A 233 10.31 -0.55 2.61
C ALA A 233 9.60 0.78 2.24
N PRO A 234 10.30 1.79 1.68
CA PRO A 234 9.65 3.04 1.28
C PRO A 234 8.65 2.87 0.11
N LEU A 235 8.82 1.85 -0.72
CA LEU A 235 7.97 1.57 -1.87
C LEU A 235 6.79 0.66 -1.53
N MET A 236 6.90 -0.14 -0.47
CA MET A 236 5.93 -1.16 -0.10
C MET A 236 4.49 -0.62 0.03
N PRO A 237 4.23 0.50 0.72
CA PRO A 237 2.88 1.07 0.78
C PRO A 237 2.31 1.37 -0.62
N ALA A 238 3.07 2.04 -1.47
CA ALA A 238 2.64 2.38 -2.84
C ALA A 238 2.45 1.13 -3.71
N MET A 239 3.30 0.12 -3.55
CA MET A 239 3.19 -1.16 -4.26
C MET A 239 1.91 -1.91 -3.85
N ILE A 240 1.60 -1.97 -2.56
CA ILE A 240 0.36 -2.61 -2.06
C ILE A 240 -0.87 -1.87 -2.62
N ASP A 241 -0.91 -0.55 -2.53
CA ASP A 241 -2.04 0.23 -3.08
C ASP A 241 -2.21 0.00 -4.58
N ALA A 242 -1.13 0.04 -5.34
CA ALA A 242 -1.19 -0.14 -6.79
C ALA A 242 -1.62 -1.56 -7.18
N LEU A 243 -1.14 -2.59 -6.45
CA LEU A 243 -1.51 -3.98 -6.71
C LEU A 243 -3.01 -4.22 -6.50
N PHE A 244 -3.59 -3.62 -5.45
CA PHE A 244 -5.01 -3.78 -5.15
C PHE A 244 -5.92 -2.71 -5.79
N ALA A 245 -5.38 -1.71 -6.49
CA ALA A 245 -6.20 -0.65 -7.11
C ALA A 245 -7.19 -1.18 -8.16
N ASP A 246 -6.79 -2.18 -8.93
CA ASP A 246 -7.59 -2.83 -9.97
C ASP A 246 -7.88 -4.30 -9.62
N PHE A 247 -7.95 -4.66 -8.33
CA PHE A 247 -8.22 -6.04 -7.92
C PHE A 247 -9.60 -6.53 -8.42
N PRO A 248 -9.74 -7.77 -8.96
CA PRO A 248 -8.77 -8.86 -9.09
C PRO A 248 -7.94 -8.83 -10.38
N GLY A 249 -8.03 -7.75 -11.16
CA GLY A 249 -7.22 -7.49 -12.35
C GLY A 249 -7.59 -8.34 -13.55
N GLN A 250 -6.93 -8.04 -14.67
CA GLN A 250 -7.05 -8.82 -15.90
C GLN A 250 -6.23 -10.11 -15.83
N ASN A 251 -6.92 -11.25 -15.96
CA ASN A 251 -6.29 -12.56 -15.91
C ASN A 251 -5.28 -12.76 -17.07
N GLY A 252 -4.07 -13.19 -16.74
CA GLY A 252 -3.01 -13.53 -17.68
C GLY A 252 -2.38 -12.34 -18.40
N LYS A 253 -2.63 -11.11 -17.96
CA LYS A 253 -2.07 -9.90 -18.58
C LYS A 253 -1.12 -9.17 -17.64
N THR A 254 -0.09 -8.57 -18.24
CA THR A 254 0.80 -7.62 -17.57
C THR A 254 0.31 -6.20 -17.86
N VAL A 255 0.04 -5.43 -16.81
CA VAL A 255 -0.42 -4.05 -16.87
C VAL A 255 0.68 -3.13 -16.34
N ASN A 256 0.98 -2.06 -17.08
CA ASN A 256 1.89 -1.02 -16.63
C ASN A 256 1.14 -0.01 -15.77
N VAL A 257 1.67 0.26 -14.58
CA VAL A 257 1.11 1.24 -13.65
C VAL A 257 2.20 2.19 -13.17
N SER A 258 1.77 3.33 -12.64
CA SER A 258 2.64 4.33 -12.01
C SER A 258 2.38 4.34 -10.52
N LEU A 259 3.38 3.95 -9.73
CA LEU A 259 3.33 4.05 -8.27
C LEU A 259 3.34 5.52 -7.88
N LYS A 260 2.38 5.89 -7.03
CA LYS A 260 2.29 7.22 -6.43
C LYS A 260 2.96 7.14 -5.05
N PRO A 261 3.90 8.06 -4.73
CA PRO A 261 4.51 8.12 -3.41
C PRO A 261 3.49 8.53 -2.33
#